data_AF-A0A1P8U7Y7-F1
#
_entry.id   AF-A0A1P8U7Y7-F1
#
_cell.length_a   1.000
_cell.length_b   1.000
_cell.length_c   1.000
_cell.angle_alpha   90.00
_cell.angle_beta   90.00
_cell.angle_gamma   90.00
#
_symmetry.space_group_name_H-M   'P 1'
#
loop_
_entity.id
_entity.type
_entity.pdbx_description
1 polymer ?
#
loop_
_entity_poly.entity_id
_entity_poly.type
_entity_poly.pdbx_seq_one_letter_code
_entity_poly.pdbx_strand_id
1 'polypeptide(L)'
;MGHLGYAVTAYGVQGATVNAAHTMLSDAIDAAGVYVGMTRGRDTNRLHIVASDLADAKQQFVDALARDRADRGLEDATERAREAVTDLIADGPMSIVSAERDRIVERIAKADAEREQWVSAAAKLHDQSQRHKAEYEPQRELAAAADAKAAAVLADVVESLTQEAVADGAKFLAAQQNAIAARRAKESASRFRKRPATRTANNADARIVETERAVRGRWQSVPRSESNLPSWSESVAQHEASHVPAVVEARAEATQARQIVSEITARQSREHMALYERVLGNRRPSTVAARVKALREQAAQDRRYLAQIDALPPDEAVKLVHECAAQIEAEHLAAEEARRAAKARTKRVEAPNHERNRGRSLYRDGPSL
;
A
#
# COMPACT_ATOMS: atom_id res chain seq x y z
N MET A 1 -59.24 56.89 74.11
CA MET A 1 -57.83 57.07 73.68
C MET A 1 -57.81 57.14 72.16
N GLY A 2 -57.57 58.33 71.62
CA GLY A 2 -57.57 58.56 70.17
C GLY A 2 -56.26 58.09 69.54
N HIS A 3 -56.37 57.22 68.54
CA HIS A 3 -55.22 56.79 67.74
C HIS A 3 -54.99 57.81 66.61
N LEU A 4 -53.95 58.66 66.75
CA LEU A 4 -53.41 59.44 65.63
C LEU A 4 -52.49 58.53 64.82
N GLY A 5 -53.00 58.00 63.72
CA GLY A 5 -52.23 57.29 62.69
C GLY A 5 -52.73 57.74 61.32
N TYR A 6 -52.53 59.01 60.98
CA TYR A 6 -53.16 59.63 59.80
C TYR A 6 -52.38 59.42 58.49
N ALA A 7 -51.18 58.82 58.53
CA ALA A 7 -50.44 58.40 57.35
C ALA A 7 -49.44 57.28 57.70
N VAL A 8 -49.41 56.21 56.90
CA VAL A 8 -48.44 55.11 57.01
C VAL A 8 -47.92 54.78 55.61
N THR A 9 -46.62 54.52 55.48
CA THR A 9 -45.99 54.05 54.22
C THR A 9 -46.37 52.59 53.95
N ALA A 10 -46.52 52.22 52.68
CA ALA A 10 -47.10 50.94 52.24
C ALA A 10 -46.47 49.67 52.85
N TYR A 11 -45.23 49.76 53.35
CA TYR A 11 -44.52 48.66 54.00
C TYR A 11 -45.00 48.35 55.44
N GLY A 12 -45.78 49.24 56.08
CA GLY A 12 -46.17 49.13 57.49
C GLY A 12 -47.52 48.48 57.81
N VAL A 13 -48.32 48.06 56.82
CA VAL A 13 -49.66 47.47 57.03
C VAL A 13 -49.87 46.28 56.11
N GLN A 14 -49.22 45.16 56.45
CA GLN A 14 -49.54 43.88 55.85
C GLN A 14 -50.57 43.16 56.74
N GLY A 15 -51.85 43.21 56.35
CA GLY A 15 -52.93 42.41 56.96
C GLY A 15 -54.09 43.17 57.62
N ALA A 16 -54.09 44.51 57.67
CA ALA A 16 -55.24 45.26 58.17
C ALA A 16 -56.23 45.59 57.04
N THR A 17 -57.51 45.30 57.25
CA THR A 17 -58.60 45.75 56.37
C THR A 17 -59.26 46.96 57.04
N VAL A 18 -59.31 48.09 56.35
CA VAL A 18 -59.88 49.34 56.87
C VAL A 18 -61.18 49.66 56.14
N ASN A 19 -62.08 50.45 56.74
CA ASN A 19 -63.37 50.78 56.09
C ASN A 19 -63.16 51.61 54.81
N ALA A 20 -62.19 52.54 54.82
CA ALA A 20 -61.79 53.34 53.66
C ALA A 20 -60.27 53.45 53.57
N ALA A 21 -59.72 53.39 52.35
CA ALA A 21 -58.30 53.61 52.08
C ALA A 21 -58.08 54.82 51.18
N HIS A 22 -57.14 55.67 51.58
CA HIS A 22 -56.66 56.80 50.79
C HIS A 22 -55.17 56.59 50.52
N THR A 23 -54.80 56.53 49.24
CA THR A 23 -53.41 56.36 48.80
C THR A 23 -53.00 57.61 48.07
N MET A 24 -51.80 58.14 48.36
CA MET A 24 -51.23 59.25 47.61
C MET A 24 -50.21 58.72 46.64
N LEU A 25 -50.40 58.95 45.33
CA LEU A 25 -49.42 58.58 44.33
C LEU A 25 -48.19 59.48 44.49
N SER A 26 -47.02 58.87 44.62
CA SER A 26 -45.73 59.55 44.66
C SER A 26 -44.72 58.76 43.83
N ASP A 27 -43.57 59.36 43.55
CA ASP A 27 -42.50 58.71 42.78
C ASP A 27 -41.97 57.42 43.41
N ALA A 28 -42.22 57.22 44.71
CA ALA A 28 -41.81 56.03 45.45
C ALA A 28 -42.81 54.86 45.39
N ILE A 29 -43.97 55.04 44.74
CA ILE A 29 -45.00 53.99 44.62
C ILE A 29 -44.99 53.42 43.20
N ASP A 30 -44.81 52.11 43.11
CA ASP A 30 -44.88 51.32 41.87
C ASP A 30 -46.28 50.68 41.66
N ALA A 31 -46.42 49.90 40.59
CA ALA A 31 -47.65 49.20 40.25
C ALA A 31 -48.21 48.36 41.41
N ALA A 32 -47.33 47.64 42.12
CA ALA A 32 -47.70 46.81 43.27
C ALA A 32 -48.18 47.67 44.45
N GLY A 33 -47.50 48.78 44.73
CA GLY A 33 -47.89 49.73 45.76
C GLY A 33 -49.24 50.41 45.47
N VAL A 34 -49.52 50.77 44.21
CA VAL A 34 -50.84 51.28 43.79
C VAL A 34 -51.91 50.22 43.98
N TYR A 35 -51.66 48.99 43.50
CA TYR A 35 -52.61 47.88 43.66
C TYR A 35 -52.93 47.59 45.12
N VAL A 36 -51.92 47.51 45.97
CA VAL A 36 -52.08 47.29 47.40
C VAL A 36 -52.90 48.43 48.02
N GLY A 37 -52.54 49.68 47.76
CA GLY A 37 -53.28 50.84 48.26
C GLY A 37 -54.75 50.83 47.81
N MET A 38 -55.01 50.40 46.58
CA MET A 38 -56.34 50.35 45.97
C MET A 38 -57.20 49.14 46.37
N THR A 39 -56.66 48.25 47.21
CA THR A 39 -57.35 47.03 47.66
C THR A 39 -57.46 46.92 49.19
N ARG A 40 -57.03 47.93 49.96
CA ARG A 40 -57.08 47.89 51.44
C ARG A 40 -58.43 48.29 52.06
N GLY A 41 -59.18 49.16 51.40
CA GLY A 41 -60.48 49.66 51.86
C GLY A 41 -61.60 48.70 51.47
N ARG A 42 -62.49 48.38 52.42
CA ARG A 42 -63.67 47.53 52.17
C ARG A 42 -64.74 48.25 51.35
N ASP A 43 -65.04 49.50 51.71
CA ASP A 43 -66.16 50.24 51.13
C ASP A 43 -65.70 51.28 50.11
N THR A 44 -64.50 51.85 50.29
CA THR A 44 -63.98 52.89 49.38
C THR A 44 -62.46 52.89 49.33
N ASN A 45 -61.90 52.95 48.11
CA ASN A 45 -60.48 53.12 47.84
C ASN A 45 -60.31 54.37 46.97
N ARG A 46 -59.50 55.33 47.40
CA ARG A 46 -59.29 56.58 46.66
C ARG A 46 -57.80 56.86 46.48
N LEU A 47 -57.37 56.91 45.23
CA LEU A 47 -56.04 57.35 44.85
C LEU A 47 -56.04 58.87 44.65
N HIS A 48 -55.15 59.56 45.35
CA HIS A 48 -54.88 60.98 45.19
C HIS A 48 -53.64 61.15 44.33
N ILE A 49 -53.76 61.89 43.24
CA ILE A 49 -52.67 62.23 42.34
C ILE A 49 -52.56 63.75 42.34
N VAL A 50 -51.38 64.27 42.66
CA VAL A 50 -51.10 65.70 42.59
C VAL A 50 -50.52 66.00 41.21
N ALA A 51 -51.33 66.61 40.35
CA ALA A 51 -50.98 66.88 38.97
C ALA A 51 -51.45 68.27 38.53
N SER A 52 -50.80 68.79 37.50
CA SER A 52 -51.04 70.10 36.92
C SER A 52 -52.38 70.16 36.17
N ASP A 53 -52.76 69.04 35.54
CA ASP A 53 -54.04 68.83 34.88
C ASP A 53 -54.40 67.32 34.82
N LEU A 54 -55.53 66.97 34.21
CA LEU A 54 -55.99 65.59 34.10
C LEU A 54 -55.11 64.73 33.17
N ALA A 55 -54.45 65.32 32.17
CA ALA A 55 -53.56 64.58 31.27
C ALA A 55 -52.26 64.21 31.99
N ASP A 56 -51.71 65.15 32.77
CA ASP A 56 -50.58 64.93 33.67
C ASP A 56 -50.90 63.86 34.72
N ALA A 57 -52.09 63.92 35.35
CA ALA A 57 -52.52 62.89 36.31
C ALA A 57 -52.59 61.49 35.70
N LYS A 58 -53.11 61.38 34.47
CA LYS A 58 -53.17 60.11 33.73
C LYS A 58 -51.79 59.60 33.37
N GLN A 59 -50.90 60.49 32.93
CA GLN A 59 -49.53 60.12 32.59
C GLN A 59 -48.78 59.61 33.81
N GLN A 60 -48.84 60.32 34.94
CA GLN A 60 -48.21 59.88 36.20
C GLN A 60 -48.74 58.53 36.69
N PHE A 61 -50.05 58.27 36.53
CA PHE A 61 -50.64 56.96 36.86
C PHE A 61 -50.13 55.84 35.96
N VAL A 62 -50.06 56.09 34.65
CA VAL A 62 -49.51 55.13 33.66
C VAL A 62 -48.03 54.87 33.93
N ASP A 63 -47.26 55.91 34.22
CA ASP A 63 -45.84 55.80 34.52
C ASP A 63 -45.60 54.99 35.79
N ALA A 64 -46.39 55.21 36.85
CA ALA A 64 -46.32 54.41 38.06
C ALA A 64 -46.64 52.92 37.83
N LEU A 65 -47.63 52.62 36.99
CA LEU A 65 -47.95 51.24 36.58
C LEU A 65 -46.90 50.62 35.66
N ALA A 66 -46.11 51.42 34.95
CA ALA A 66 -45.07 50.96 34.03
C ALA A 66 -43.70 50.73 34.70
N ARG A 67 -43.46 51.29 35.89
CA ARG A 67 -42.17 51.25 36.61
C ARG A 67 -41.74 49.85 37.06
N ASP A 68 -42.68 48.97 37.39
CA ASP A 68 -42.39 47.59 37.79
C ASP A 68 -43.10 46.59 36.86
N ARG A 69 -42.62 46.48 35.62
CA ARG A 69 -42.90 45.30 34.80
C ARG A 69 -42.08 44.13 35.35
N ALA A 70 -42.70 43.36 36.24
CA ALA A 70 -42.16 42.09 36.74
C ALA A 70 -41.78 41.11 35.60
N ASP A 71 -42.41 41.25 34.43
CA ASP A 71 -42.00 40.58 33.19
C ASP A 71 -41.33 41.57 32.23
N ARG A 72 -39.99 41.49 32.10
CA ARG A 72 -39.24 42.15 31.02
C ARG A 72 -39.57 41.58 29.61
N GLY A 73 -40.48 40.62 29.55
CA GLY A 73 -41.03 40.05 28.33
C GLY A 73 -40.19 38.92 27.75
N LEU A 74 -40.79 38.18 26.81
CA LEU A 74 -40.14 37.07 26.11
C LEU A 74 -38.88 37.52 25.34
N GLU A 75 -38.84 38.76 24.88
CA GLU A 75 -37.71 39.32 24.13
C GLU A 75 -36.45 39.44 24.99
N ASP A 76 -36.53 40.03 26.18
CA ASP A 76 -35.40 40.14 27.12
C ASP A 76 -34.94 38.77 27.63
N ALA A 77 -35.87 37.84 27.87
CA ALA A 77 -35.54 36.45 28.18
C ALA A 77 -34.84 35.73 27.01
N THR A 78 -35.27 36.00 25.76
CA THR A 78 -34.66 35.45 24.55
C THR A 78 -33.29 36.06 24.29
N GLU A 79 -33.11 37.36 24.55
CA GLU A 79 -31.83 38.05 24.40
C GLU A 79 -30.81 37.53 25.41
N ARG A 80 -31.17 37.38 26.69
CA ARG A 80 -30.29 36.74 27.69
C ARG A 80 -29.99 35.28 27.36
N ALA A 81 -30.95 34.53 26.86
CA ALA A 81 -30.72 33.15 26.43
C ALA A 81 -29.76 33.10 25.22
N ARG A 82 -29.89 34.04 24.28
CA ARG A 82 -28.97 34.15 23.14
C ARG A 82 -27.56 34.57 23.58
N GLU A 83 -27.42 35.52 24.49
CA GLU A 83 -26.13 35.93 25.05
C GLU A 83 -25.45 34.76 25.77
N ALA A 84 -26.17 34.05 26.66
CA ALA A 84 -25.65 32.88 27.37
C ALA A 84 -25.25 31.72 26.43
N VAL A 85 -25.97 31.57 25.31
CA VAL A 85 -25.64 30.57 24.27
C VAL A 85 -24.47 31.04 23.40
N THR A 86 -24.34 32.34 23.16
CA THR A 86 -23.23 32.93 22.37
C THR A 86 -21.90 32.70 23.06
N ASP A 87 -21.84 32.91 24.38
CA ASP A 87 -20.64 32.62 25.20
C ASP A 87 -20.29 31.12 25.21
N LEU A 88 -21.26 30.23 25.02
CA LEU A 88 -21.04 28.79 24.92
C LEU A 88 -20.49 28.36 23.55
N ILE A 89 -20.80 29.12 22.49
CA ILE A 89 -20.55 28.75 21.09
C ILE A 89 -19.30 29.43 20.52
N ALA A 90 -19.11 30.74 20.71
CA ALA A 90 -18.00 31.47 20.08
C ALA A 90 -16.68 31.22 20.82
N ASP A 91 -16.70 31.29 22.16
CA ASP A 91 -15.52 31.15 23.04
C ASP A 91 -15.70 30.10 24.16
N GLY A 92 -16.77 29.28 24.07
CA GLY A 92 -17.12 28.30 25.08
C GLY A 92 -16.69 26.86 24.75
N PRO A 93 -17.03 25.90 25.64
CA PRO A 93 -16.70 24.47 25.49
C PRO A 93 -17.08 23.88 24.12
N MET A 94 -18.17 24.34 23.51
CA MET A 94 -18.60 23.85 22.21
C MET A 94 -17.66 24.26 21.07
N SER A 95 -17.00 25.43 21.17
CA SER A 95 -16.01 25.89 20.19
C SER A 95 -14.80 24.96 20.14
N ILE A 96 -14.33 24.51 21.32
CA ILE A 96 -13.23 23.54 21.45
C ILE A 96 -13.62 22.19 20.85
N VAL A 97 -14.82 21.70 21.18
CA VAL A 97 -15.33 20.42 20.69
C VAL A 97 -15.56 20.47 19.17
N SER A 98 -16.13 21.54 18.63
CA SER A 98 -16.33 21.69 17.19
C SER A 98 -15.01 21.77 16.43
N ALA A 99 -14.05 22.55 16.93
CA ALA A 99 -12.73 22.64 16.33
C ALA A 99 -12.01 21.28 16.33
N GLU A 100 -12.14 20.50 17.40
CA GLU A 100 -11.55 19.15 17.46
C GLU A 100 -12.26 18.16 16.52
N ARG A 101 -13.60 18.20 16.44
CA ARG A 101 -14.36 17.42 15.45
C ARG A 101 -13.91 17.70 14.03
N ASP A 102 -13.82 18.98 13.66
CA ASP A 102 -13.40 19.40 12.32
C ASP A 102 -11.99 18.90 12.00
N ARG A 103 -11.06 18.99 12.96
CA ARG A 103 -9.70 18.44 12.83
C ARG A 103 -9.70 16.93 12.60
N ILE A 104 -10.50 16.17 13.36
CA ILE A 104 -10.58 14.71 13.22
C ILE A 104 -11.19 14.33 11.87
N VAL A 105 -12.28 14.99 11.47
CA VAL A 105 -12.94 14.76 10.17
C VAL A 105 -11.95 15.04 9.03
N GLU A 106 -11.20 16.15 9.10
CA GLU A 106 -10.17 16.48 8.12
C GLU A 106 -9.06 15.42 8.10
N ARG A 107 -8.62 14.93 9.26
CA ARG A 107 -7.59 13.88 9.37
C ARG A 107 -8.04 12.55 8.76
N ILE A 108 -9.29 12.14 9.01
CA ILE A 108 -9.91 10.95 8.38
C ILE A 108 -9.96 11.13 6.87
N ALA A 109 -10.46 12.27 6.39
CA ALA A 109 -10.59 12.57 4.96
C ALA A 109 -9.22 12.52 4.25
N LYS A 110 -8.18 13.12 4.85
CA LYS A 110 -6.80 13.06 4.35
C LYS A 110 -6.27 11.62 4.32
N ALA A 111 -6.49 10.85 5.39
CA ALA A 111 -6.02 9.48 5.47
C ALA A 111 -6.69 8.56 4.44
N ASP A 112 -8.02 8.68 4.27
CA ASP A 112 -8.77 7.93 3.27
C ASP A 112 -8.36 8.36 1.85
N ALA A 113 -8.19 9.66 1.58
CA ALA A 113 -7.75 10.15 0.27
C ALA A 113 -6.36 9.60 -0.11
N GLU A 114 -5.39 9.63 0.81
CA GLU A 114 -4.07 9.05 0.57
C GLU A 114 -4.17 7.53 0.36
N ARG A 115 -5.00 6.83 1.14
CA ARG A 115 -5.24 5.40 0.97
C ARG A 115 -5.80 5.07 -0.41
N GLU A 116 -6.81 5.80 -0.86
CA GLU A 116 -7.42 5.60 -2.19
C GLU A 116 -6.42 5.84 -3.32
N GLN A 117 -5.53 6.82 -3.17
CA GLN A 117 -4.43 7.02 -4.13
C GLN A 117 -3.54 5.76 -4.23
N TRP A 118 -3.18 5.15 -3.10
CA TRP A 118 -2.38 3.92 -3.07
C TRP A 118 -3.13 2.69 -3.59
N VAL A 119 -4.42 2.58 -3.33
CA VAL A 119 -5.26 1.50 -3.85
C VAL A 119 -5.40 1.62 -5.38
N SER A 120 -5.68 2.82 -5.89
CA SER A 120 -5.74 3.11 -7.32
C SER A 120 -4.40 2.83 -8.01
N ALA A 121 -3.30 3.22 -7.39
CA ALA A 121 -1.94 2.92 -7.80
C ALA A 121 -1.71 1.40 -7.98
N ALA A 122 -2.04 0.61 -6.96
CA ALA A 122 -1.91 -0.84 -6.99
C ALA A 122 -2.81 -1.47 -8.07
N ALA A 123 -4.04 -0.98 -8.23
CA ALA A 123 -4.97 -1.46 -9.26
C ALA A 123 -4.43 -1.24 -10.68
N LYS A 124 -3.83 -0.07 -10.96
CA LYS A 124 -3.20 0.22 -12.26
C LYS A 124 -2.03 -0.73 -12.58
N LEU A 125 -1.17 -1.01 -11.59
CA LEU A 125 -0.07 -1.95 -11.75
C LEU A 125 -0.57 -3.39 -11.98
N HIS A 126 -1.60 -3.79 -11.24
CA HIS A 126 -2.21 -5.11 -11.40
C HIS A 126 -2.84 -5.28 -12.79
N ASP A 127 -3.62 -4.30 -13.23
CA ASP A 127 -4.26 -4.27 -14.55
C ASP A 127 -3.23 -4.28 -15.69
N GLN A 128 -2.12 -3.53 -15.58
CA GLN A 128 -1.01 -3.63 -16.52
C GLN A 128 -0.41 -5.05 -16.56
N SER A 129 -0.15 -5.65 -15.40
CA SER A 129 0.39 -7.01 -15.31
C SER A 129 -0.54 -8.04 -15.95
N GLN A 130 -1.86 -7.91 -15.79
CA GLN A 130 -2.83 -8.79 -16.44
C GLN A 130 -2.80 -8.65 -17.96
N ARG A 131 -2.75 -7.41 -18.49
CA ARG A 131 -2.62 -7.19 -19.94
C ARG A 131 -1.33 -7.76 -20.49
N HIS A 132 -0.22 -7.52 -19.79
CA HIS A 132 1.09 -8.06 -20.18
C HIS A 132 1.09 -9.59 -20.20
N LYS A 133 0.48 -10.23 -19.19
CA LYS A 133 0.32 -11.69 -19.15
C LYS A 133 -0.54 -12.20 -20.30
N ALA A 134 -1.68 -11.56 -20.57
CA ALA A 134 -2.58 -11.95 -21.65
C ALA A 134 -1.92 -11.86 -23.04
N GLU A 135 -1.01 -10.92 -23.24
CA GLU A 135 -0.19 -10.80 -24.46
C GLU A 135 0.96 -11.81 -24.51
N TYR A 136 1.63 -12.04 -23.37
CA TYR A 136 2.83 -12.88 -23.29
C TYR A 136 2.53 -14.37 -23.42
N GLU A 137 1.51 -14.88 -22.72
CA GLU A 137 1.27 -16.34 -22.66
C GLU A 137 1.03 -16.96 -24.04
N PRO A 138 0.18 -16.41 -24.94
CA PRO A 138 0.01 -16.98 -26.28
C PRO A 138 1.31 -17.02 -27.09
N GLN A 139 2.15 -15.98 -26.98
CA GLN A 139 3.42 -15.90 -27.71
C GLN A 139 4.44 -16.90 -27.16
N ARG A 140 4.44 -17.11 -25.84
CA ARG A 140 5.25 -18.13 -25.18
C ARG A 140 4.82 -19.54 -25.61
N GLU A 141 3.52 -19.80 -25.69
CA GLU A 141 2.99 -21.08 -26.17
C GLU A 141 3.39 -21.35 -27.63
N LEU A 142 3.29 -20.34 -28.50
CA LEU A 142 3.75 -20.43 -29.89
C LEU A 142 5.25 -20.71 -29.98
N ALA A 143 6.08 -20.03 -29.18
CA ALA A 143 7.51 -20.29 -29.14
C ALA A 143 7.85 -21.70 -28.65
N ALA A 144 7.17 -22.18 -27.60
CA ALA A 144 7.33 -23.54 -27.10
C ALA A 144 6.90 -24.59 -28.14
N ALA A 145 5.79 -24.35 -28.86
CA ALA A 145 5.34 -25.21 -29.93
C ALA A 145 6.32 -25.24 -31.11
N ALA A 146 6.90 -24.09 -31.47
CA ALA A 146 7.91 -24.00 -32.52
C ALA A 146 9.21 -24.74 -32.13
N ASP A 147 9.69 -24.58 -30.89
CA ASP A 147 10.84 -25.34 -30.37
C ASP A 147 10.57 -26.85 -30.37
N ALA A 148 9.36 -27.28 -29.97
CA ALA A 148 8.95 -28.69 -30.00
C ALA A 148 8.90 -29.24 -31.43
N LYS A 149 8.34 -28.48 -32.38
CA LYS A 149 8.33 -28.83 -33.80
C LYS A 149 9.76 -28.98 -34.34
N ALA A 150 10.65 -28.03 -34.05
CA ALA A 150 12.05 -28.10 -34.47
C ALA A 150 12.78 -29.31 -33.89
N ALA A 151 12.52 -29.66 -32.63
CA ALA A 151 13.08 -30.84 -31.99
C ALA A 151 12.57 -32.15 -32.62
N ALA A 152 11.26 -32.23 -32.93
CA ALA A 152 10.67 -33.39 -33.59
C ALA A 152 11.26 -33.59 -35.00
N VAL A 153 11.30 -32.53 -35.82
CA VAL A 153 11.89 -32.59 -37.17
C VAL A 153 13.36 -33.01 -37.13
N LEU A 154 14.13 -32.49 -36.17
CA LEU A 154 15.52 -32.91 -35.98
C LEU A 154 15.62 -34.39 -35.61
N ALA A 155 14.80 -34.86 -34.67
CA ALA A 155 14.81 -36.25 -34.23
C ALA A 155 14.50 -37.22 -35.38
N ASP A 156 13.45 -36.96 -36.16
CA ASP A 156 13.05 -37.78 -37.31
C ASP A 156 14.17 -37.85 -38.36
N VAL A 157 14.81 -36.71 -38.66
CA VAL A 157 15.90 -36.64 -39.63
C VAL A 157 17.16 -37.36 -39.12
N VAL A 158 17.53 -37.16 -37.85
CA VAL A 158 18.68 -37.83 -37.24
C VAL A 158 18.46 -39.33 -37.19
N GLU A 159 17.25 -39.81 -36.87
CA GLU A 159 16.93 -41.23 -36.87
C GLU A 159 17.16 -41.86 -38.25
N SER A 160 16.58 -41.25 -39.31
CA SER A 160 16.77 -41.71 -40.69
C SER A 160 18.24 -41.72 -41.09
N LEU A 161 18.97 -40.63 -40.84
CA LEU A 161 20.39 -40.52 -41.18
C LEU A 161 21.26 -41.49 -40.37
N THR A 162 20.89 -41.79 -39.13
CA THR A 162 21.60 -42.77 -38.30
C THR A 162 21.46 -44.17 -38.89
N GLN A 163 20.27 -44.57 -39.32
CA GLN A 163 20.06 -45.86 -39.98
C GLN A 163 20.90 -46.00 -41.25
N GLU A 164 20.97 -44.94 -42.06
CA GLU A 164 21.79 -44.92 -43.27
C GLU A 164 23.29 -44.96 -42.96
N ALA A 165 23.74 -44.19 -41.97
CA ALA A 165 25.13 -44.19 -41.53
C ALA A 165 25.53 -45.57 -40.98
N VAL A 166 24.71 -46.22 -40.15
CA VAL A 166 24.94 -47.59 -39.67
C VAL A 166 25.09 -48.55 -40.84
N ALA A 167 24.21 -48.49 -41.84
CA ALA A 167 24.27 -49.37 -43.00
C ALA A 167 25.56 -49.17 -43.81
N ASP A 168 25.96 -47.93 -44.05
CA ASP A 168 27.18 -47.61 -44.81
C ASP A 168 28.46 -47.93 -44.03
N GLY A 169 28.48 -47.65 -42.73
CA GLY A 169 29.57 -48.01 -41.83
C GLY A 169 29.74 -49.51 -41.68
N ALA A 170 28.64 -50.27 -41.55
CA ALA A 170 28.66 -51.73 -41.50
C ALA A 170 29.22 -52.34 -42.80
N LYS A 171 28.85 -51.81 -43.98
CA LYS A 171 29.43 -52.26 -45.26
C LYS A 171 30.94 -52.05 -45.30
N PHE A 172 31.45 -50.93 -44.81
CA PHE A 172 32.89 -50.65 -44.73
C PHE A 172 33.60 -51.60 -43.75
N LEU A 173 33.03 -51.82 -42.56
CA LEU A 173 33.61 -52.76 -41.58
C LEU A 173 33.62 -54.20 -42.10
N ALA A 174 32.55 -54.64 -42.78
CA ALA A 174 32.50 -55.95 -43.43
C ALA A 174 33.56 -56.08 -44.56
N ALA A 175 33.77 -55.02 -45.35
CA ALA A 175 34.84 -55.00 -46.35
C ALA A 175 36.23 -55.12 -45.71
N GLN A 176 36.47 -54.45 -44.56
CA GLN A 176 37.70 -54.59 -43.80
C GLN A 176 37.91 -56.02 -43.29
N GLN A 177 36.89 -56.64 -42.68
CA GLN A 177 36.95 -58.02 -42.20
C GLN A 177 37.23 -59.01 -43.35
N ASN A 178 36.56 -58.84 -44.49
CA ASN A 178 36.75 -59.67 -45.67
C ASN A 178 38.18 -59.56 -46.24
N ALA A 179 38.78 -58.36 -46.26
CA ALA A 179 40.15 -58.21 -46.72
C ALA A 179 41.16 -58.83 -45.74
N ILE A 180 40.96 -58.70 -44.42
CA ILE A 180 41.79 -59.38 -43.42
C ILE A 180 41.73 -60.89 -43.64
N ALA A 181 40.54 -61.46 -43.83
CA ALA A 181 40.36 -62.88 -44.12
C ALA A 181 41.02 -63.29 -45.45
N ALA A 182 40.85 -62.50 -46.52
CA ALA A 182 41.46 -62.77 -47.83
C ALA A 182 42.99 -62.69 -47.80
N ARG A 183 43.58 -61.75 -47.04
CA ARG A 183 45.03 -61.63 -46.83
C ARG A 183 45.57 -62.85 -46.07
N ARG A 184 44.91 -63.25 -44.97
CA ARG A 184 45.27 -64.48 -44.23
C ARG A 184 45.16 -65.73 -45.10
N ALA A 185 44.12 -65.85 -45.92
CA ALA A 185 43.96 -66.96 -46.86
C ALA A 185 45.04 -66.96 -47.95
N LYS A 186 45.49 -65.78 -48.41
CA LYS A 186 46.63 -65.64 -49.33
C LYS A 186 47.94 -66.08 -48.69
N GLU A 187 48.15 -65.78 -47.41
CA GLU A 187 49.33 -66.21 -46.64
C GLU A 187 49.38 -67.74 -46.50
N SER A 188 48.27 -68.37 -46.12
CA SER A 188 48.17 -69.83 -45.93
C SER A 188 47.94 -70.65 -47.20
N ALA A 189 47.73 -70.00 -48.36
CA ALA A 189 47.48 -70.69 -49.63
C ALA A 189 48.68 -71.52 -50.12
N SER A 190 48.41 -72.75 -50.53
CA SER A 190 49.39 -73.63 -51.18
C SER A 190 49.85 -73.09 -52.55
N ARG A 191 50.99 -73.59 -53.04
CA ARG A 191 51.63 -73.13 -54.29
C ARG A 191 50.68 -73.02 -55.49
N PHE A 192 49.72 -73.94 -55.61
CA PHE A 192 48.77 -73.98 -56.73
C PHE A 192 47.57 -73.04 -56.56
N ARG A 193 47.24 -72.62 -55.32
CA ARG A 193 46.16 -71.66 -55.03
C ARG A 193 46.67 -70.23 -54.79
N LYS A 194 47.98 -69.99 -54.91
CA LYS A 194 48.59 -68.69 -54.61
C LYS A 194 48.10 -67.55 -55.52
N ARG A 195 48.00 -67.79 -56.83
CA ARG A 195 47.49 -66.80 -57.81
C ARG A 195 46.02 -66.39 -57.54
N PRO A 196 45.06 -67.33 -57.46
CA PRO A 196 43.67 -66.97 -57.18
C PRO A 196 43.52 -66.29 -55.81
N ALA A 197 44.20 -66.77 -54.76
CA ALA A 197 44.15 -66.14 -53.44
C ALA A 197 44.74 -64.71 -53.45
N THR A 198 45.79 -64.46 -54.25
CA THR A 198 46.32 -63.10 -54.45
C THR A 198 45.31 -62.19 -55.14
N ARG A 199 44.61 -62.67 -56.17
CA ARG A 199 43.56 -61.89 -56.84
C ARG A 199 42.41 -61.57 -55.89
N THR A 200 41.96 -62.53 -55.08
CA THR A 200 40.91 -62.30 -54.07
C THR A 200 41.34 -61.27 -53.05
N ALA A 201 42.57 -61.32 -52.54
CA ALA A 201 43.09 -60.31 -51.62
C ALA A 201 43.15 -58.92 -52.27
N ASN A 202 43.66 -58.80 -53.49
CA ASN A 202 43.72 -57.51 -54.20
C ASN A 202 42.31 -56.94 -54.48
N ASN A 203 41.34 -57.79 -54.84
CA ASN A 203 39.95 -57.37 -55.02
C ASN A 203 39.31 -56.92 -53.71
N ALA A 204 39.61 -57.59 -52.60
CA ALA A 204 39.13 -57.19 -51.28
C ALA A 204 39.76 -55.87 -50.82
N ASP A 205 41.05 -55.66 -51.09
CA ASP A 205 41.74 -54.39 -50.83
C ASP A 205 41.14 -53.23 -51.64
N ALA A 206 40.86 -53.47 -52.93
CA ALA A 206 40.16 -52.50 -53.78
C ALA A 206 38.76 -52.16 -53.23
N ARG A 207 38.04 -53.15 -52.69
CA ARG A 207 36.72 -52.96 -52.09
C ARG A 207 36.76 -52.14 -50.81
N ILE A 208 37.80 -52.26 -49.98
CA ILE A 208 38.00 -51.35 -48.84
C ILE A 208 38.13 -49.91 -49.33
N VAL A 209 39.01 -49.65 -50.30
CA VAL A 209 39.25 -48.27 -50.79
C VAL A 209 37.98 -47.66 -51.37
N GLU A 210 37.19 -48.45 -52.11
CA GLU A 210 35.92 -48.02 -52.67
C GLU A 210 34.88 -47.69 -51.57
N THR A 211 34.71 -48.60 -50.60
CA THR A 211 33.76 -48.39 -49.49
C THR A 211 34.20 -47.26 -48.55
N GLU A 212 35.50 -47.13 -48.27
CA GLU A 212 36.05 -46.02 -47.49
C GLU A 212 35.78 -44.68 -48.18
N ARG A 213 36.02 -44.59 -49.50
CA ARG A 213 35.74 -43.38 -50.27
C ARG A 213 34.26 -43.02 -50.24
N ALA A 214 33.37 -44.00 -50.36
CA ALA A 214 31.93 -43.78 -50.28
C ALA A 214 31.51 -43.25 -48.90
N VAL A 215 31.98 -43.90 -47.82
CA VAL A 215 31.66 -43.48 -46.44
C VAL A 215 32.25 -42.11 -46.11
N ARG A 216 33.53 -41.86 -46.43
CA ARG A 216 34.15 -40.54 -46.22
C ARG A 216 33.53 -39.45 -47.08
N GLY A 217 33.15 -39.77 -48.33
CA GLY A 217 32.54 -38.80 -49.23
C GLY A 217 31.19 -38.30 -48.71
N ARG A 218 30.44 -39.17 -48.04
CA ARG A 218 29.12 -38.87 -47.49
C ARG A 218 29.15 -38.33 -46.06
N TRP A 219 29.92 -38.95 -45.19
CA TRP A 219 29.89 -38.73 -43.73
C TRP A 219 31.16 -38.03 -43.20
N GLN A 220 32.11 -37.70 -44.09
CA GLN A 220 33.40 -37.03 -43.80
C GLN A 220 34.37 -37.80 -42.88
N SER A 221 33.91 -38.89 -42.27
CA SER A 221 34.63 -39.75 -41.33
C SER A 221 34.22 -41.21 -41.52
N VAL A 222 34.91 -42.15 -40.85
CA VAL A 222 34.67 -43.60 -40.96
C VAL A 222 34.65 -44.24 -39.56
N PRO A 223 33.84 -45.30 -39.34
CA PRO A 223 33.82 -45.99 -38.07
C PRO A 223 35.12 -46.76 -37.84
N ARG A 224 35.64 -46.72 -36.61
CA ARG A 224 36.91 -47.38 -36.27
C ARG A 224 36.76 -48.88 -35.99
N SER A 225 35.62 -49.28 -35.46
CA SER A 225 35.30 -50.65 -35.05
C SER A 225 33.79 -50.84 -35.00
N GLU A 226 33.34 -52.10 -34.93
CA GLU A 226 31.91 -52.42 -34.70
C GLU A 226 31.39 -51.82 -33.40
N SER A 227 32.20 -51.79 -32.34
CA SER A 227 31.84 -51.18 -31.06
C SER A 227 31.67 -49.66 -31.11
N ASN A 228 32.37 -48.98 -32.04
CA ASN A 228 32.28 -47.53 -32.22
C ASN A 228 31.17 -47.13 -33.22
N LEU A 229 30.66 -48.07 -34.01
CA LEU A 229 29.68 -47.83 -35.06
C LEU A 229 28.45 -47.04 -34.57
N PRO A 230 27.79 -47.37 -33.44
CA PRO A 230 26.62 -46.61 -32.98
C PRO A 230 26.95 -45.14 -32.68
N SER A 231 27.98 -44.90 -31.87
CA SER A 231 28.42 -43.55 -31.51
C SER A 231 28.91 -42.72 -32.70
N TRP A 232 29.55 -43.36 -33.67
CA TRP A 232 29.97 -42.71 -34.91
C TRP A 232 28.76 -42.35 -35.78
N SER A 233 27.82 -43.29 -35.96
CA SER A 233 26.62 -43.06 -36.79
C SER A 233 25.75 -41.93 -36.26
N GLU A 234 25.56 -41.86 -34.94
CA GLU A 234 24.80 -40.78 -34.30
C GLU A 234 25.50 -39.42 -34.49
N SER A 235 26.82 -39.37 -34.30
CA SER A 235 27.58 -38.12 -34.46
C SER A 235 27.55 -37.58 -35.90
N VAL A 236 27.70 -38.44 -36.91
CA VAL A 236 27.66 -38.00 -38.32
C VAL A 236 26.24 -37.66 -38.75
N ALA A 237 25.23 -38.41 -38.28
CA ALA A 237 23.83 -38.11 -38.54
C ALA A 237 23.44 -36.75 -37.95
N GLN A 238 23.86 -36.44 -36.72
CA GLN A 238 23.62 -35.15 -36.08
C GLN A 238 24.26 -33.99 -36.84
N HIS A 239 25.48 -34.19 -37.34
CA HIS A 239 26.17 -33.20 -38.17
C HIS A 239 25.42 -32.94 -39.48
N GLU A 240 25.12 -33.99 -40.23
CA GLU A 240 24.41 -33.87 -41.52
C GLU A 240 22.99 -33.32 -41.34
N ALA A 241 22.27 -33.72 -40.29
CA ALA A 241 20.94 -33.20 -39.96
C ALA A 241 20.94 -31.68 -39.77
N SER A 242 22.04 -31.10 -39.27
CA SER A 242 22.15 -29.65 -39.06
C SER A 242 22.14 -28.83 -40.36
N HIS A 243 22.42 -29.48 -41.50
CA HIS A 243 22.42 -28.88 -42.82
C HIS A 243 21.16 -29.19 -43.64
N VAL A 244 20.28 -30.06 -43.14
CA VAL A 244 19.03 -30.41 -43.83
C VAL A 244 18.10 -29.19 -43.84
N PRO A 245 17.59 -28.75 -45.02
CA PRO A 245 16.76 -27.55 -45.12
C PRO A 245 15.56 -27.53 -44.17
N ALA A 246 14.85 -28.65 -44.03
CA ALA A 246 13.70 -28.75 -43.11
C ALA A 246 14.07 -28.51 -41.64
N VAL A 247 15.25 -28.95 -41.19
CA VAL A 247 15.75 -28.72 -39.82
C VAL A 247 16.16 -27.26 -39.65
N VAL A 248 16.84 -26.69 -40.64
CA VAL A 248 17.26 -25.28 -40.64
C VAL A 248 16.05 -24.35 -40.59
N GLU A 249 15.04 -24.60 -41.41
CA GLU A 249 13.78 -23.84 -41.46
C GLU A 249 13.03 -23.93 -40.12
N ALA A 250 12.82 -25.14 -39.60
CA ALA A 250 12.13 -25.32 -38.32
C ALA A 250 12.87 -24.63 -37.15
N ARG A 251 14.22 -24.67 -37.15
CA ARG A 251 15.04 -23.96 -36.16
C ARG A 251 14.97 -22.44 -36.34
N ALA A 252 14.88 -21.94 -37.57
CA ALA A 252 14.73 -20.52 -37.85
C ALA A 252 13.37 -20.01 -37.36
N GLU A 253 12.27 -20.73 -37.62
CA GLU A 253 10.94 -20.44 -37.08
C GLU A 253 10.94 -20.37 -35.55
N ALA A 254 11.55 -21.36 -34.90
CA ALA A 254 11.67 -21.39 -33.43
C ALA A 254 12.50 -20.22 -32.88
N THR A 255 13.57 -19.85 -33.59
CA THR A 255 14.40 -18.69 -33.22
C THR A 255 13.61 -17.38 -33.35
N GLN A 256 12.84 -17.21 -34.43
CA GLN A 256 11.99 -16.05 -34.64
C GLN A 256 10.92 -15.95 -33.55
N ALA A 257 10.26 -17.05 -33.21
CA ALA A 257 9.27 -17.07 -32.14
C ALA A 257 9.88 -16.67 -30.78
N ARG A 258 11.08 -17.16 -30.46
CA ARG A 258 11.83 -16.74 -29.26
C ARG A 258 12.21 -15.26 -29.28
N GLN A 259 12.59 -14.72 -30.44
CA GLN A 259 12.88 -13.30 -30.59
C GLN A 259 11.65 -12.44 -30.27
N ILE A 260 10.47 -12.79 -30.81
CA ILE A 260 9.21 -12.09 -30.52
C ILE A 260 8.93 -12.08 -29.00
N VAL A 261 9.05 -13.23 -28.33
CA VAL A 261 8.87 -13.33 -26.87
C VAL A 261 9.88 -12.44 -26.12
N SER A 262 11.13 -12.39 -26.57
CA SER A 262 12.18 -11.56 -25.95
C SER A 262 11.90 -10.07 -26.11
N GLU A 263 11.41 -9.64 -27.27
CA GLU A 263 11.06 -8.25 -27.55
C GLU A 263 9.87 -7.78 -26.72
N ILE A 264 8.83 -8.63 -26.62
CA ILE A 264 7.68 -8.38 -25.75
C ILE A 264 8.14 -8.25 -24.30
N THR A 265 8.96 -9.20 -23.82
CA THR A 265 9.47 -9.17 -22.44
C THR A 265 10.27 -7.89 -22.17
N ALA A 266 11.15 -7.49 -23.09
CA ALA A 266 11.95 -6.28 -22.96
C ALA A 266 11.09 -5.01 -22.97
N ARG A 267 10.08 -4.94 -23.85
CA ARG A 267 9.13 -3.82 -23.90
C ARG A 267 8.30 -3.74 -22.62
N GLN A 268 7.69 -4.83 -22.20
CA GLN A 268 6.87 -4.92 -20.99
C GLN A 268 7.68 -4.57 -19.73
N SER A 269 8.96 -4.99 -19.65
CA SER A 269 9.86 -4.59 -18.56
C SER A 269 10.04 -3.07 -18.48
N ARG A 270 10.27 -2.40 -19.62
CA ARG A 270 10.41 -0.93 -19.67
C ARG A 270 9.11 -0.23 -19.29
N GLU A 271 7.99 -0.69 -19.82
CA GLU A 271 6.66 -0.14 -19.52
C GLU A 271 6.29 -0.33 -18.04
N HIS A 272 6.62 -1.48 -17.45
CA HIS A 272 6.37 -1.76 -16.05
C HIS A 272 7.21 -0.84 -15.16
N MET A 273 8.50 -0.69 -15.45
CA MET A 273 9.36 0.22 -14.70
C MET A 273 8.88 1.68 -14.80
N ALA A 274 8.47 2.13 -15.98
CA ALA A 274 7.95 3.47 -16.18
C ALA A 274 6.63 3.71 -15.41
N LEU A 275 5.72 2.72 -15.39
CA LEU A 275 4.49 2.83 -14.61
C LEU A 275 4.80 2.77 -13.10
N TYR A 276 5.69 1.88 -12.68
CA TYR A 276 6.14 1.74 -11.31
C TYR A 276 6.70 3.06 -10.78
N GLU A 277 7.61 3.69 -11.52
CA GLU A 277 8.21 4.98 -11.15
C GLU A 277 7.15 6.10 -11.08
N ARG A 278 6.22 6.14 -12.04
CA ARG A 278 5.12 7.14 -12.03
C ARG A 278 4.19 6.97 -10.83
N VAL A 279 3.92 5.74 -10.43
CA VAL A 279 2.86 5.40 -9.46
C VAL A 279 3.40 5.29 -8.03
N LEU A 280 4.54 4.64 -7.84
CA LEU A 280 5.15 4.40 -6.53
C LEU A 280 6.43 5.22 -6.31
N GLY A 281 6.99 5.82 -7.37
CA GLY A 281 8.30 6.47 -7.31
C GLY A 281 9.38 5.48 -6.88
N ASN A 282 10.21 5.90 -5.94
CA ASN A 282 11.28 5.08 -5.36
C ASN A 282 10.83 4.26 -4.14
N ARG A 283 9.52 4.24 -3.83
CA ARG A 283 9.01 3.51 -2.65
C ARG A 283 8.90 2.03 -2.97
N ARG A 284 9.19 1.18 -1.99
CA ARG A 284 9.02 -0.27 -2.11
C ARG A 284 7.55 -0.64 -1.94
N PRO A 285 7.04 -1.71 -2.59
CA PRO A 285 5.63 -2.09 -2.44
C PRO A 285 5.28 -2.44 -1.00
N SER A 286 6.21 -3.04 -0.25
CA SER A 286 6.06 -3.34 1.17
C SER A 286 5.91 -2.08 2.04
N THR A 287 6.66 -1.02 1.73
CA THR A 287 6.53 0.26 2.45
C THR A 287 5.19 0.94 2.18
N VAL A 288 4.68 0.82 0.95
CA VAL A 288 3.36 1.34 0.56
C VAL A 288 2.25 0.53 1.23
N ALA A 289 2.36 -0.80 1.25
CA ALA A 289 1.41 -1.67 1.95
C ALA A 289 1.36 -1.37 3.46
N ALA A 290 2.52 -1.17 4.09
CA ALA A 290 2.60 -0.76 5.50
C ALA A 290 1.95 0.61 5.73
N ARG A 291 2.16 1.57 4.83
CA ARG A 291 1.54 2.90 4.89
C ARG A 291 0.02 2.82 4.76
N VAL A 292 -0.51 2.06 3.81
CA VAL A 292 -1.95 1.82 3.63
C VAL A 292 -2.57 1.21 4.88
N LYS A 293 -1.89 0.23 5.49
CA LYS A 293 -2.33 -0.38 6.76
C LYS A 293 -2.38 0.66 7.88
N ALA A 294 -1.31 1.44 8.05
CA ALA A 294 -1.26 2.48 9.08
C ALA A 294 -2.35 3.55 8.90
N LEU A 295 -2.59 3.99 7.66
CA LEU A 295 -3.67 4.95 7.34
C LEU A 295 -5.05 4.39 7.70
N ARG A 296 -5.29 3.09 7.45
CA ARG A 296 -6.54 2.42 7.82
C ARG A 296 -6.72 2.34 9.33
N GLU A 297 -5.67 2.00 10.06
CA GLU A 297 -5.68 1.94 11.52
C GLU A 297 -5.92 3.32 12.13
N GLN A 298 -5.21 4.34 11.64
CA GLN A 298 -5.40 5.74 12.04
C GLN A 298 -6.84 6.22 11.81
N ALA A 299 -7.38 6.05 10.59
CA ALA A 299 -8.75 6.46 10.29
C ALA A 299 -9.79 5.68 11.10
N ALA A 300 -9.51 4.43 11.51
CA ALA A 300 -10.40 3.67 12.38
C ALA A 300 -10.36 4.18 13.83
N GLN A 301 -9.17 4.53 14.34
CA GLN A 301 -9.00 5.14 15.66
C GLN A 301 -9.68 6.52 15.72
N ASP A 302 -9.48 7.34 14.70
CA ASP A 302 -10.08 8.67 14.58
C ASP A 302 -11.62 8.62 14.55
N ARG A 303 -12.20 7.68 13.81
CA ARG A 303 -13.66 7.47 13.81
C ARG A 303 -14.20 7.04 15.17
N ARG A 304 -13.46 6.21 15.91
CA ARG A 304 -13.84 5.81 17.28
C ARG A 304 -13.77 7.00 18.23
N TYR A 305 -12.72 7.81 18.11
CA TYR A 305 -12.56 9.00 18.94
C TYR A 305 -13.64 10.05 18.66
N LEU A 306 -13.94 10.30 17.37
CA LEU A 306 -15.05 11.15 16.97
C LEU A 306 -16.38 10.67 17.58
N ALA A 307 -16.68 9.37 17.49
CA ALA A 307 -17.88 8.79 18.08
C ALA A 307 -17.94 8.93 19.62
N GLN A 308 -16.80 8.96 20.32
CA GLN A 308 -16.75 9.23 21.76
C GLN A 308 -17.07 10.69 22.07
N ILE A 309 -16.47 11.63 21.34
CA ILE A 309 -16.77 13.07 21.48
C ILE A 309 -18.25 13.34 21.17
N ASP A 310 -18.83 12.64 20.19
CA ASP A 310 -20.24 12.79 19.81
C ASP A 310 -21.23 12.22 20.84
N ALA A 311 -20.80 11.27 21.66
CA ALA A 311 -21.62 10.63 22.68
C ALA A 311 -21.61 11.33 24.04
N LEU A 312 -20.61 12.19 24.30
CA LEU A 312 -20.41 12.85 25.60
C LEU A 312 -21.10 14.22 25.67
N PRO A 313 -21.54 14.67 26.86
CA PRO A 313 -21.95 16.04 27.07
C PRO A 313 -20.76 17.01 26.85
N PRO A 314 -21.02 18.29 26.48
CA PRO A 314 -19.96 19.21 26.04
C PRO A 314 -18.80 19.41 27.01
N ASP A 315 -19.06 19.41 28.32
CA ASP A 315 -18.06 19.61 29.36
C ASP A 315 -17.16 18.39 29.56
N GLU A 316 -17.73 17.18 29.50
CA GLU A 316 -16.96 15.92 29.51
C GLU A 316 -16.18 15.74 28.21
N ALA A 317 -16.76 16.12 27.07
CA ALA A 317 -16.08 16.11 25.78
C ALA A 317 -14.83 17.02 25.81
N VAL A 318 -14.91 18.24 26.37
CA VAL A 318 -13.75 19.13 26.52
C VAL A 318 -12.65 18.49 27.39
N LYS A 319 -13.01 17.83 28.50
CA LYS A 319 -12.03 17.11 29.34
C LYS A 319 -11.32 16.02 28.56
N LEU A 320 -12.07 15.22 27.81
CA LEU A 320 -11.51 14.17 26.96
C LEU A 320 -10.54 14.75 25.91
N VAL A 321 -10.90 15.87 25.28
CA VAL A 321 -10.03 16.55 24.31
C VAL A 321 -8.71 16.99 24.94
N HIS A 322 -8.75 17.57 26.14
CA HIS A 322 -7.54 17.96 26.86
C HIS A 322 -6.69 16.76 27.30
N GLU A 323 -7.32 15.68 27.78
CA GLU A 323 -6.63 14.45 28.17
C GLU A 323 -5.94 13.81 26.97
N CYS A 324 -6.62 13.71 25.83
CA CYS A 324 -6.03 13.19 24.59
C CYS A 324 -4.87 14.07 24.09
N ALA A 325 -5.00 15.40 24.15
CA ALA A 325 -3.91 16.31 23.80
C ALA A 325 -2.68 16.09 24.70
N ALA A 326 -2.88 15.98 26.02
CA ALA A 326 -1.80 15.72 26.96
C ALA A 326 -1.13 14.36 26.74
N GLN A 327 -1.91 13.33 26.39
CA GLN A 327 -1.37 12.00 26.05
C GLN A 327 -0.51 12.05 24.78
N ILE A 328 -0.98 12.73 23.72
CA ILE A 328 -0.23 12.90 22.47
C ILE A 328 1.08 13.64 22.73
N GLU A 329 1.06 14.72 23.51
CA GLU A 329 2.28 15.46 23.87
C GLU A 329 3.28 14.59 24.66
N ALA A 330 2.78 13.81 25.63
CA ALA A 330 3.62 12.88 26.40
C ALA A 330 4.26 11.80 25.51
N GLU A 331 3.50 11.21 24.59
CA GLU A 331 4.01 10.24 23.61
C GLU A 331 5.06 10.86 22.68
N HIS A 332 4.83 12.10 22.22
CA HIS A 332 5.78 12.84 21.40
C HIS A 332 7.11 13.06 22.13
N LEU A 333 7.06 13.52 23.39
CA LEU A 333 8.25 13.72 24.22
C LEU A 333 9.00 12.40 24.46
N ALA A 334 8.28 11.32 24.81
CA ALA A 334 8.88 10.00 24.99
C ALA A 334 9.54 9.47 23.70
N ALA A 335 8.93 9.69 22.54
CA ALA A 335 9.49 9.31 21.24
C ALA A 335 10.76 10.13 20.90
N GLU A 336 10.79 11.42 21.22
CA GLU A 336 11.99 12.25 21.06
C GLU A 336 13.14 11.78 21.94
N GLU A 337 12.86 11.49 23.21
CA GLU A 337 13.84 10.96 24.16
C GLU A 337 14.39 9.61 23.70
N ALA A 338 13.52 8.69 23.25
CA ALA A 338 13.93 7.41 22.69
C ALA A 338 14.82 7.58 21.46
N ARG A 339 14.51 8.53 20.57
CA ARG A 339 15.36 8.87 19.40
C ARG A 339 16.70 9.46 19.82
N ARG A 340 16.74 10.34 20.82
CA ARG A 340 17.99 10.89 21.38
C ARG A 340 18.84 9.79 22.00
N ALA A 341 18.24 8.88 22.76
CA ALA A 341 18.92 7.73 23.36
C ALA A 341 19.46 6.75 22.30
N ALA A 342 18.70 6.47 21.23
CA ALA A 342 19.15 5.63 20.13
C ALA A 342 20.33 6.25 19.36
N LYS A 343 20.27 7.56 19.07
CA LYS A 343 21.39 8.30 18.46
C LYS A 343 22.64 8.35 19.34
N ALA A 344 22.47 8.44 20.66
CA ALA A 344 23.58 8.38 21.61
C ALA A 344 24.21 6.97 21.65
N ARG A 345 23.39 5.91 21.55
CA ARG A 345 23.87 4.52 21.46
C ARG A 345 24.64 4.25 20.17
N THR A 346 24.15 4.70 19.01
CA THR A 346 24.89 4.53 17.73
C THR A 346 26.21 5.30 17.74
N LYS A 347 26.24 6.54 18.23
CA LYS A 347 27.50 7.30 18.40
C LYS A 347 28.49 6.63 19.35
N ARG A 348 28.01 5.92 20.38
CA ARG A 348 28.86 5.19 21.33
C ARG A 348 29.42 3.89 20.75
N VAL A 349 28.72 3.29 19.79
CA VAL A 349 29.18 2.11 19.02
C VAL A 349 30.15 2.51 17.89
N GLU A 350 30.00 3.72 17.33
CA GLU A 350 30.91 4.29 16.31
C GLU A 350 32.18 4.96 16.87
N ALA A 351 32.32 5.09 18.19
CA ALA A 351 33.55 5.57 18.82
C ALA A 351 34.66 4.50 18.71
N PRO A 352 35.87 4.81 18.19
CA PRO A 352 36.87 3.80 17.90
C PRO A 352 37.48 3.24 19.20
N ASN A 353 37.55 1.90 19.29
CA ASN A 353 38.38 1.17 20.23
C ASN A 353 39.87 1.56 20.04
N HIS A 354 40.31 2.61 20.72
CA HIS A 354 41.70 3.07 20.71
C HIS A 354 42.28 3.11 22.12
N GLU A 355 42.03 2.10 22.96
CA GLU A 355 42.70 2.05 24.27
C GLU A 355 42.71 0.66 24.94
N ARG A 356 42.99 -0.41 24.20
CA ARG A 356 43.35 -1.72 24.81
C ARG A 356 44.35 -2.51 23.98
N ASN A 357 45.50 -1.92 23.61
CA ASN A 357 46.66 -2.72 23.23
C ASN A 357 48.01 -1.97 23.32
N ARG A 358 48.36 -1.47 24.50
CA ARG A 358 49.74 -1.09 24.82
C ARG A 358 50.12 -1.70 26.16
N GLY A 359 50.71 -2.89 26.13
CA GLY A 359 51.15 -3.56 27.34
C GLY A 359 51.56 -5.02 27.18
N ARG A 360 52.32 -5.38 26.14
CA ARG A 360 53.17 -6.58 26.23
C ARG A 360 54.47 -6.38 25.49
N SER A 361 55.42 -5.81 26.23
CA SER A 361 56.82 -5.64 25.85
C SER A 361 57.48 -7.00 25.60
N LEU A 362 58.25 -7.05 24.52
CA LEU A 362 59.23 -8.07 24.20
C LEU A 362 60.34 -8.07 25.26
N TYR A 363 60.77 -9.25 25.71
CA TYR A 363 62.07 -9.45 26.34
C TYR A 363 62.79 -10.57 25.59
N ARG A 364 63.91 -10.18 24.96
CA ARG A 364 65.13 -10.94 24.63
C ARG A 364 65.48 -11.94 25.75
N ASP A 365 66.15 -13.06 25.57
CA ASP A 365 67.35 -13.36 24.81
C ASP A 365 67.54 -14.88 24.83
N GLY A 366 68.26 -15.40 23.84
CA GLY A 366 68.89 -16.71 23.93
C GLY A 366 69.76 -16.97 22.72
N PRO A 367 71.10 -16.92 22.84
CA PRO A 367 71.98 -17.41 21.80
C PRO A 367 72.42 -18.85 22.06
N SER A 368 72.79 -19.51 20.95
CA SER A 368 73.65 -20.70 20.78
C SER A 368 73.16 -22.06 21.30
N LEU A 369 72.85 -22.99 20.38
CA LEU A 369 73.83 -23.86 19.69
C LEU A 369 73.29 -24.28 18.31
#